data_AF-A0A934VP41-F1
#
_entry.id   AF-A0A934VP41-F1
#
_cell.length_a   1.000
_cell.length_b   1.000
_cell.length_c   1.000
_cell.angle_alpha   90.00
_cell.angle_beta   90.00
_cell.angle_gamma   90.00
#
_symmetry.space_group_name_H-M   'P 1'
#
loop_
_entity.id
_entity.type
_entity.pdbx_description
1 polymer ?
#
loop_
_entity_poly.entity_id
_entity_poly.type
_entity_poly.pdbx_seq_one_letter_code
_entity_poly.pdbx_strand_id
1 'polypeptide(L)' 'MITPQKGDFVEMDGLLVVVVATDDDPNVPEEHVGLWFGDPRAKRLSEGGSGGATPEVFTVPIEYCIRPAEPQFTH' A
#
# COMPACT_ATOMS: atom_id res chain seq x y z
N MET A 1 12.15 -11.08 -11.41
CA MET A 1 11.29 -10.56 -10.33
C MET A 1 10.66 -9.27 -10.83
N ILE A 2 9.45 -8.95 -10.39
CA ILE A 2 8.82 -7.66 -10.70
C ILE A 2 9.38 -6.68 -9.67
N THR A 3 9.91 -5.55 -10.14
CA THR A 3 10.28 -4.44 -9.25
C THR A 3 9.01 -3.63 -8.95
N PRO A 4 8.54 -3.57 -7.70
CA PRO A 4 7.33 -2.84 -7.36
C PRO A 4 7.51 -1.35 -7.61
N GLN A 5 6.46 -0.68 -8.08
CA GLN A 5 6.42 0.75 -8.34
C GLN A 5 5.36 1.42 -7.48
N LYS A 6 5.49 2.74 -7.27
CA LYS A 6 4.47 3.52 -6.57
C LYS A 6 3.12 3.38 -7.26
N GLY A 7 2.08 3.09 -6.48
CA GLY A 7 0.74 2.84 -6.96
C GLY A 7 0.45 1.36 -7.27
N ASP A 8 1.47 0.49 -7.30
CA ASP A 8 1.24 -0.95 -7.43
C ASP A 8 0.47 -1.47 -6.21
N PHE A 9 -0.47 -2.37 -6.48
CA PHE A 9 -1.03 -3.23 -5.46
C PHE A 9 -0.09 -4.42 -5.27
N VAL A 10 0.17 -4.78 -4.01
CA VAL A 10 0.90 -5.99 -3.64
C VAL A 10 0.16 -6.70 -2.52
N GLU A 11 0.41 -8.00 -2.37
CA GLU A 11 -0.02 -8.74 -1.20
C GLU A 11 1.17 -8.95 -0.26
N MET A 12 0.96 -8.65 1.02
CA MET A 12 1.92 -8.79 2.10
C MET A 12 1.22 -9.51 3.25
N ASP A 13 1.70 -10.70 3.62
CA ASP A 13 1.12 -11.54 4.68
C ASP A 13 -0.42 -11.72 4.55
N GLY A 14 -0.90 -11.96 3.32
CA GLY A 14 -2.32 -12.13 3.04
C GLY A 14 -3.15 -10.84 3.03
N LEU A 15 -2.53 -9.67 3.20
CA LEU A 15 -3.19 -8.36 3.14
C LEU A 15 -2.90 -7.67 1.80
N LEU A 16 -3.97 -7.17 1.16
CA LEU A 16 -3.86 -6.32 -0.02
C LEU A 16 -3.46 -4.90 0.41
N VAL A 17 -2.36 -4.40 -0.14
CA VAL A 17 -1.76 -3.11 0.22
C VAL A 17 -1.32 -2.34 -1.02
N VAL A 18 -1.05 -1.04 -0.85
CA VAL A 18 -0.55 -0.17 -1.93
C VAL A 18 0.88 0.25 -1.65
N VAL A 19 1.74 0.16 -2.66
CA VAL A 19 3.09 0.72 -2.63
C VAL A 19 2.99 2.25 -2.74
N VAL A 20 3.47 2.96 -1.73
CA VAL A 20 3.44 4.44 -1.68
C VAL A 20 4.83 5.07 -1.71
N ALA A 21 5.88 4.29 -1.52
CA ALA A 21 7.28 4.71 -1.61
C ALA A 21 8.17 3.56 -2.09
N THR A 22 9.28 3.89 -2.75
CA THR A 22 10.32 2.95 -3.24
C THR A 22 11.66 3.31 -2.63
N ASP A 23 12.69 2.50 -2.84
CA ASP A 23 14.07 2.75 -2.37
C ASP A 23 14.72 4.01 -2.97
N ASP A 24 14.15 4.57 -4.04
CA ASP A 24 14.48 5.92 -4.53
C ASP A 24 14.04 7.06 -3.58
N ASP A 25 13.18 6.79 -2.60
CA ASP A 25 12.72 7.77 -1.62
C ASP A 25 13.66 7.88 -0.41
N PRO A 26 13.93 9.10 0.10
CA PRO A 26 14.95 9.34 1.13
C PRO A 26 14.70 8.65 2.49
N ASN A 27 13.48 8.16 2.73
CA ASN A 27 13.08 7.52 3.99
C ASN A 27 12.83 6.01 3.84
N VAL A 28 13.17 5.43 2.69
CA VAL A 28 12.99 3.99 2.43
C VAL A 28 14.37 3.36 2.30
N PRO A 29 14.68 2.29 3.07
CA PRO A 29 15.94 1.57 2.92
C PRO A 29 16.08 0.95 1.52
N GLU A 30 17.33 0.68 1.11
CA GLU A 30 17.60 -0.11 -0.10
C GLU A 30 16.86 -1.46 -0.04
N GLU A 31 16.37 -1.93 -1.20
CA GLU A 31 15.61 -3.17 -1.35
C GLU A 31 14.30 -3.23 -0.53
N HIS A 32 13.80 -2.08 -0.06
CA HIS A 32 12.51 -1.96 0.63
C HIS A 32 11.52 -1.13 -0.19
N VAL A 33 10.24 -1.32 0.14
CA VAL A 33 9.14 -0.48 -0.33
C VAL A 33 8.31 0.00 0.85
N GLY A 34 7.78 1.22 0.74
CA GLY A 34 6.80 1.75 1.68
C GLY A 34 5.41 1.27 1.32
N LEU A 35 4.75 0.59 2.24
CA LEU A 35 3.40 0.06 2.09
C LEU A 35 2.39 0.82 2.94
N TRP A 36 1.23 1.10 2.35
CA TRP A 36 0.06 1.59 3.05
C TRP A 36 -1.03 0.52 3.05
N PHE A 37 -1.50 0.17 4.25
CA PHE A 37 -2.50 -0.87 4.50
C PHE A 37 -3.95 -0.36 4.42
N GLY A 38 -4.14 0.91 4.06
CA GLY A 38 -5.43 1.57 4.19
C GLY A 38 -5.76 1.96 5.62
N ASP A 39 -6.91 2.62 5.81
CA ASP A 39 -7.50 2.84 7.13
C ASP A 39 -8.87 2.12 7.16
N PRO A 40 -9.01 1.00 7.88
CA PRO A 40 -10.25 0.24 7.93
C PRO A 40 -11.39 1.00 8.61
N ARG A 41 -11.09 2.11 9.30
CA ARG A 41 -12.07 2.98 9.97
C ARG A 41 -12.39 4.22 9.16
N ALA A 42 -11.65 4.51 8.08
CA ALA A 42 -11.91 5.67 7.25
C ALA A 42 -13.27 5.56 6.58
N LYS A 43 -14.12 6.57 6.80
CA LYS A 43 -15.37 6.77 6.07
C LYS A 43 -15.25 8.00 5.19
N ARG A 44 -15.97 7.99 4.07
CA ARG A 44 -16.04 9.15 3.18
C ARG A 44 -16.66 10.33 3.93
N LEU A 45 -16.20 11.55 3.65
CA LEU A 45 -16.82 12.77 4.17
C LEU A 45 -18.32 12.83 3.81
N SER A 46 -18.67 12.36 2.61
CA SER A 46 -20.06 12.28 2.13
C SER A 46 -20.93 11.28 2.92
N GLU A 47 -20.32 10.38 3.69
CA GLU A 47 -21.00 9.43 4.57
C GLU A 47 -20.97 9.89 6.04
N GLY A 48 -20.59 11.16 6.29
CA GLY A 48 -20.44 11.71 7.64
C GLY A 48 -19.18 11.24 8.36
N GLY A 49 -18.19 10.70 7.64
CA GLY A 49 -16.87 10.37 8.20
C GLY A 49 -16.06 11.61 8.55
N SER A 50 -15.09 11.48 9.45
CA SER A 50 -14.14 12.54 9.80
C SER A 50 -13.10 12.84 8.71
N GLY A 51 -13.13 12.10 7.59
CA GLY A 51 -12.07 12.11 6.58
C GLY A 51 -10.93 11.16 6.94
N GLY A 52 -9.87 11.16 6.12
CA GLY A 52 -8.73 10.28 6.30
C GLY A 52 -7.89 10.67 7.51
N ALA A 53 -7.56 9.69 8.35
CA ALA A 53 -6.50 9.83 9.33
C ALA A 53 -5.14 10.04 8.63
N THR A 54 -4.13 10.52 9.37
CA THR A 54 -2.75 10.52 8.87
C THR A 54 -2.35 9.08 8.55
N PRO A 55 -1.95 8.78 7.30
CA PRO A 55 -1.63 7.41 6.91
C PRO A 55 -0.34 6.95 7.59
N GLU A 56 -0.37 5.74 8.14
CA GLU A 56 0.83 5.03 8.58
C GLU A 56 1.40 4.24 7.42
N VAL A 57 2.70 4.41 7.17
CA VAL A 57 3.44 3.74 6.09
C VAL A 57 4.52 2.88 6.73
N PHE A 58 4.58 1.61 6.33
CA PHE A 58 5.58 0.66 6.81
C PHE A 58 6.56 0.33 5.70
N THR A 59 7.85 0.41 5.98
CA THR A 59 8.88 -0.07 5.05
C THR A 59 9.08 -1.57 5.23
N VAL A 60 8.98 -2.33 4.14
CA VAL A 60 9.18 -3.78 4.16
C VAL A 60 10.13 -4.20 3.04
N PRO A 61 10.92 -5.26 3.23
CA PRO A 61 11.73 -5.84 2.15
C PRO A 61 10.88 -6.33 0.98
N ILE A 62 11.34 -6.07 -0.25
CA ILE A 62 10.63 -6.41 -1.50
C ILE A 62 10.32 -7.91 -1.61
N GLU A 63 11.17 -8.76 -1.03
CA GLU A 63 11.03 -10.22 -1.04
C GLU A 63 9.76 -10.75 -0.34
N TYR A 64 9.15 -9.96 0.55
CA TYR A 64 7.89 -10.31 1.21
C TYR A 64 6.64 -9.87 0.43
N CYS A 65 6.82 -9.13 -0.67
CA CYS A 65 5.73 -8.63 -1.49
C CYS A 65 5.47 -9.59 -2.66
N ILE A 66 4.23 -10.08 -2.79
CA ILE A 66 3.82 -10.92 -3.92
C ILE A 66 2.85 -10.17 -4.83
N ARG A 67 2.79 -10.61 -6.10
CA ARG A 67 1.81 -10.10 -7.07
C ARG A 67 0.40 -10.40 -6.54
N PRO A 68 -0.49 -9.39 -6.44
CA PRO A 68 -1.84 -9.59 -5.93
C PRO A 68 -2.72 -10.30 -6.98
N ALA A 69 -3.87 -10.79 -6.54
CA ALA A 69 -4.93 -11.21 -7.44
C ALA A 69 -5.43 -10.04 -8.32
N GLU A 70 -5.93 -10.33 -9.52
CA GLU A 70 -6.47 -9.30 -10.41
C GLU A 70 -7.70 -8.62 -9.78
N PRO A 71 -7.78 -7.27 -9.81
CA PRO A 71 -8.91 -6.55 -9.23
C PRO A 71 -10.20 -6.85 -9.99
N GLN A 72 -11.29 -7.04 -9.24
CA GLN A 72 -12.63 -7.15 -9.80
C GLN A 72 -13.29 -5.76 -9.83
N PHE A 73 -13.76 -5.36 -11.00
CA PHE A 73 -14.48 -4.10 -11.17
C PHE A 73 -15.98 -4.35 -11.11
N THR A 74 -16.69 -3.59 -10.29
CA THR A 74 -18.15 -3.56 -10.21
C THR A 74 -18.66 -2.19 -10.65
N HIS A 75 -19.73 -2.17 -11.43
CA HIS A 75 -20.35 -0.95 -11.97
C HIS A 75 -21.63 -0.58 -11.22
#